data_AF-A0A2W0CA43-F1
#
_entry.id   AF-A0A2W0CA43-F1
#
_cell.length_a   1.000
_cell.length_b   1.000
_cell.length_c   1.000
_cell.angle_alpha   90.00
_cell.angle_beta   90.00
_cell.angle_gamma   90.00
#
_symmetry.space_group_name_H-M   'P 1'
#
loop_
_entity.id
_entity.type
_entity.pdbx_description
1 polymer ?
#
loop_
_entity_poly.entity_id
_entity_poly.type
_entity_poly.pdbx_seq_one_letter_code
_entity_poly.pdbx_strand_id
1 'polypeptide(L)'
;MSNTNLVIAVLLMVFVLVTGPTSFIFDTFTTTLGSYLQNIINMSLRLTPFSRETWIGAWTLFYWAWWIAWAPFVGTFIARVSRGRTIKEFVIYVMIIPSLFGFIWFSVFGGTGLHLELFNAANLAETVKEDTTAALFLMLEQLPLGTIIAFIATLLIITFFITSADSATFVLGMLSSDGKLKPTTRVKLTWGIMQSAIAVVLLISGGLNGLQTASIVAALPFAVVLIGMCVSLLKALQAEDRERRQKEKRQRQKLKRLLEEQELAK
;
A
#
# COMPACT_ATOMS: atom_id res chain seq x y z
N MET A 1 -2.62 -15.40 11.68
CA MET A 1 -3.58 -14.37 11.25
C MET A 1 -3.32 -13.92 9.82
N SER A 2 -2.20 -13.25 9.51
CA SER A 2 -1.96 -12.68 8.16
C SER A 2 -2.10 -13.68 6.99
N ASN A 3 -1.52 -14.89 7.07
CA ASN A 3 -1.67 -15.89 6.01
C ASN A 3 -3.11 -16.36 5.81
N THR A 4 -3.86 -16.55 6.90
CA THR A 4 -5.26 -16.97 6.86
C THR A 4 -6.13 -15.88 6.22
N ASN A 5 -5.93 -14.62 6.62
CA ASN A 5 -6.67 -13.49 6.04
C ASN A 5 -6.43 -13.40 4.52
N LEU A 6 -5.18 -13.58 4.08
CA LEU A 6 -4.84 -13.53 2.66
C LEU A 6 -5.52 -14.67 1.88
N VAL A 7 -5.54 -15.90 2.42
CA VAL A 7 -6.25 -17.02 1.81
C VAL A 7 -7.75 -16.73 1.70
N ILE A 8 -8.38 -16.25 2.78
CA ILE A 8 -9.83 -15.93 2.76
C ILE A 8 -10.12 -14.80 1.76
N ALA A 9 -9.28 -13.77 1.70
CA ALA A 9 -9.42 -12.67 0.76
C ALA A 9 -9.32 -13.13 -0.70
N VAL A 10 -8.36 -14.01 -1.00
CA VAL A 10 -8.22 -14.59 -2.35
C VAL A 10 -9.40 -15.49 -2.67
N LEU A 11 -9.86 -16.32 -1.74
CA LEU A 11 -11.06 -17.15 -1.95
C LEU A 11 -12.31 -16.31 -2.19
N LEU A 12 -12.48 -15.22 -1.44
CA LEU A 12 -13.58 -14.27 -1.65
C LEU A 12 -13.50 -13.63 -3.04
N MET A 13 -12.31 -13.18 -3.46
CA MET A 13 -12.11 -12.61 -4.78
C MET A 13 -12.40 -13.62 -5.90
N VAL A 14 -11.93 -14.86 -5.75
CA VAL A 14 -12.20 -15.94 -6.72
C VAL A 14 -13.69 -16.27 -6.75
N PHE A 15 -14.36 -16.30 -5.60
CA PHE A 15 -15.81 -16.48 -5.52
C PHE A 15 -16.53 -15.41 -6.34
N VAL A 16 -16.27 -14.13 -6.07
CA VAL A 16 -16.88 -13.01 -6.80
C VAL A 16 -16.55 -13.06 -8.30
N LEU A 17 -15.33 -13.44 -8.67
CA LEU A 17 -14.94 -13.59 -10.08
C LEU A 17 -15.76 -14.67 -10.80
N VAL A 18 -16.06 -15.78 -10.14
CA VAL A 18 -16.80 -16.92 -10.71
C VAL A 18 -18.31 -16.71 -10.68
N THR A 19 -18.85 -16.12 -9.62
CA THR A 19 -20.29 -15.90 -9.47
C THR A 19 -20.77 -14.58 -10.05
N GLY A 20 -19.85 -13.63 -10.26
CA GLY A 20 -20.12 -12.36 -10.92
C GLY A 20 -20.06 -12.47 -12.45
N PRO A 21 -20.16 -11.34 -13.16
CA PRO A 21 -20.13 -11.30 -14.62
C PRO A 21 -18.69 -11.47 -15.15
N THR A 22 -18.19 -12.70 -15.17
CA THR A 22 -16.78 -13.02 -15.44
C THR A 22 -16.23 -12.40 -16.73
N SER A 23 -16.99 -12.48 -17.84
CA SER A 23 -16.59 -11.86 -19.12
C SER A 23 -16.42 -10.35 -18.98
N PHE A 24 -17.40 -9.68 -18.38
CA PHE A 24 -17.36 -8.24 -18.11
C PHE A 24 -16.18 -7.85 -17.21
N ILE A 25 -15.85 -8.66 -16.21
CA ILE A 25 -14.69 -8.43 -15.32
C ILE A 25 -13.38 -8.49 -16.12
N PHE A 26 -13.20 -9.47 -17.01
CA PHE A 26 -12.01 -9.58 -17.85
C PHE A 26 -11.90 -8.43 -18.87
N ASP A 27 -13.02 -8.02 -19.46
CA ASP A 27 -13.09 -6.86 -20.36
C ASP A 27 -12.76 -5.57 -19.60
N THR A 28 -13.30 -5.41 -18.39
CA THR A 28 -13.01 -4.28 -17.49
C THR A 28 -11.55 -4.25 -17.11
N PHE A 29 -10.95 -5.39 -16.72
CA PHE A 29 -9.54 -5.49 -16.38
C PHE A 29 -8.65 -5.06 -17.55
N THR A 30 -8.90 -5.61 -18.74
CA THR A 30 -8.10 -5.32 -19.93
C THR A 30 -8.21 -3.84 -20.33
N THR A 31 -9.43 -3.31 -20.31
CA THR A 31 -9.71 -1.92 -20.68
C THR A 31 -9.13 -0.93 -19.66
N THR A 32 -9.31 -1.18 -18.37
CA THR A 32 -8.83 -0.27 -17.31
C THR A 32 -7.31 -0.29 -17.20
N LEU A 33 -6.67 -1.46 -17.39
CA LEU A 33 -5.21 -1.55 -17.44
C LEU A 33 -4.64 -0.76 -18.64
N GLY A 34 -5.21 -0.94 -19.83
CA GLY A 34 -4.81 -0.18 -21.02
C GLY A 34 -4.99 1.32 -20.84
N SER A 35 -6.14 1.74 -20.29
CA SER A 35 -6.45 3.15 -20.00
C SER A 35 -5.50 3.75 -18.97
N TYR A 36 -5.17 3.01 -17.90
CA TYR A 36 -4.22 3.46 -16.89
C TYR A 36 -2.84 3.73 -17.50
N LEU A 37 -2.34 2.80 -18.33
CA LEU A 37 -1.03 2.95 -18.98
C LEU A 37 -0.99 4.15 -19.93
N GLN A 38 -2.09 4.43 -20.63
CA GLN A 38 -2.20 5.60 -21.51
C GLN A 38 -2.27 6.92 -20.73
N ASN A 39 -2.95 6.94 -19.58
CA ASN A 39 -3.27 8.16 -18.86
C ASN A 39 -2.40 8.43 -17.63
N ILE A 40 -1.46 7.55 -17.29
CA ILE A 40 -0.66 7.65 -16.06
C ILE A 40 0.01 9.03 -15.88
N ILE A 41 0.57 9.60 -16.95
CA ILE A 41 1.23 10.92 -16.89
C ILE A 41 0.22 12.02 -16.61
N ASN A 42 -0.91 12.03 -17.34
CA ASN A 42 -1.97 13.01 -17.15
C ASN A 42 -2.56 12.93 -15.73
N MET A 43 -2.89 11.72 -15.26
CA MET A 43 -3.43 11.51 -13.91
C MET A 43 -2.45 11.89 -12.80
N SER A 44 -1.15 11.66 -13.01
CA SER A 44 -0.10 12.00 -12.02
C SER A 44 0.10 13.50 -11.85
N LEU A 45 -0.18 14.29 -12.89
CA LEU A 45 0.01 15.74 -12.90
C LEU A 45 -1.32 16.52 -12.91
N ARG A 46 -2.45 15.84 -12.74
CA ARG A 46 -3.77 16.46 -12.79
C ARG A 46 -3.94 17.40 -11.59
N LEU A 47 -4.20 18.66 -11.89
CA LEU A 47 -4.64 19.68 -10.95
C LEU A 47 -5.84 20.42 -11.54
N THR A 48 -6.65 21.02 -10.69
CA THR A 48 -7.89 21.73 -11.04
C THR A 48 -7.81 23.23 -10.69
N PRO A 49 -6.75 23.98 -11.06
CA PRO A 49 -6.57 25.36 -10.60
C PRO A 49 -7.64 26.33 -11.13
N PHE A 50 -8.28 25.98 -12.25
CA PHE A 50 -9.29 26.80 -12.91
C PHE A 50 -10.72 26.37 -12.62
N SER A 51 -10.93 25.34 -11.80
CA SER A 51 -12.25 24.84 -11.40
C SER A 51 -12.35 24.75 -9.89
N ARG A 52 -13.53 24.99 -9.31
CA ARG A 52 -13.76 24.79 -7.86
C ARG A 52 -13.97 23.31 -7.49
N GLU A 53 -13.53 22.38 -8.33
CA GLU A 53 -13.69 20.94 -8.12
C GLU A 53 -12.83 20.46 -6.95
N THR A 54 -13.49 19.83 -5.97
CA THR A 54 -12.86 19.25 -4.78
C THR A 54 -12.41 17.80 -4.97
N TRP A 55 -12.69 17.20 -6.13
CA TRP A 55 -12.42 15.79 -6.42
C TRP A 55 -10.96 15.40 -6.18
N ILE A 56 -10.03 16.23 -6.63
CA ILE A 56 -8.59 15.97 -6.46
C ILE A 56 -8.19 15.96 -4.98
N GLY A 57 -8.81 16.82 -4.17
CA GLY A 57 -8.62 16.82 -2.71
C GLY A 57 -9.14 15.55 -2.05
N ALA A 58 -10.38 15.18 -2.37
CA ALA A 58 -11.08 14.04 -1.75
C ALA A 58 -10.50 12.67 -2.14
N TRP A 59 -9.91 12.54 -3.34
CA TRP A 59 -9.38 11.29 -3.84
C TRP A 59 -7.85 11.32 -3.92
N THR A 60 -7.30 12.02 -4.91
CA THR A 60 -5.87 11.97 -5.21
C THR A 60 -5.03 12.43 -4.02
N LEU A 61 -5.22 13.65 -3.53
CA LEU A 61 -4.40 14.18 -2.44
C LEU A 61 -4.62 13.43 -1.13
N PHE A 62 -5.84 12.98 -0.86
CA PHE A 62 -6.12 12.11 0.28
C PHE A 62 -5.31 10.80 0.23
N TYR A 63 -5.36 10.05 -0.87
CA TYR A 63 -4.61 8.80 -0.98
C TYR A 63 -3.09 9.03 -0.97
N TRP A 64 -2.59 10.10 -1.62
CA TRP A 64 -1.18 10.47 -1.51
C TRP A 64 -0.76 10.73 -0.05
N ALA A 65 -1.55 11.50 0.68
CA ALA A 65 -1.31 11.76 2.10
C ALA A 65 -1.36 10.48 2.95
N TRP A 66 -2.35 9.62 2.71
CA TRP A 66 -2.46 8.33 3.38
C TRP A 66 -1.19 7.50 3.15
N TRP A 67 -0.78 7.29 1.90
CA TRP A 67 0.39 6.48 1.56
C TRP A 67 1.68 7.06 2.17
N ILE A 68 1.84 8.39 2.17
CA ILE A 68 2.96 9.07 2.82
C ILE A 68 2.97 8.80 4.34
N ALA A 69 1.82 8.94 5.01
CA ALA A 69 1.70 8.68 6.44
C ALA A 69 2.01 7.21 6.80
N TRP A 70 1.72 6.27 5.90
CA TRP A 70 1.98 4.84 6.09
C TRP A 70 3.36 4.38 5.66
N ALA A 71 4.12 5.19 4.92
CA ALA A 71 5.43 4.83 4.38
C ALA A 71 6.43 4.32 5.43
N PRO A 72 6.53 4.85 6.67
CA PRO A 72 7.47 4.34 7.68
C PRO A 72 7.12 2.94 8.16
N PHE A 73 5.82 2.71 8.35
CA PHE A 73 5.29 1.43 8.77
C PHE A 73 5.53 0.36 7.70
N VAL A 74 5.09 0.64 6.47
CA VAL A 74 5.22 -0.30 5.34
C VAL A 74 6.69 -0.50 4.97
N GLY A 75 7.49 0.55 4.93
CA GLY A 75 8.90 0.50 4.57
C GLY A 75 9.72 -0.40 5.49
N THR A 76 9.51 -0.32 6.81
CA THR A 76 10.21 -1.19 7.78
C THR A 76 9.82 -2.65 7.65
N PHE A 77 8.55 -2.96 7.35
CA PHE A 77 8.10 -4.31 7.08
C PHE A 77 8.73 -4.89 5.81
N ILE A 78 8.63 -4.16 4.69
CA ILE A 78 9.16 -4.61 3.39
C ILE A 78 10.67 -4.77 3.46
N ALA A 79 11.40 -3.88 4.15
CA ALA A 79 12.84 -3.98 4.33
C ALA A 79 13.26 -5.30 4.99
N ARG A 80 12.49 -5.80 5.96
CA ARG A 80 12.80 -7.06 6.67
C ARG A 80 12.59 -8.29 5.82
N VAL A 81 11.48 -8.36 5.09
CA VAL A 81 11.18 -9.50 4.22
C VAL A 81 12.02 -9.52 2.93
N SER A 82 12.72 -8.42 2.64
CA SER A 82 13.56 -8.27 1.45
C SER A 82 15.06 -8.48 1.69
N ARG A 83 15.45 -8.99 2.86
CA ARG A 83 16.87 -9.24 3.18
C ARG A 83 17.49 -10.19 2.15
N GLY A 84 18.61 -9.77 1.55
CA GLY A 84 19.37 -10.57 0.57
C GLY A 84 18.95 -10.37 -0.89
N ARG A 85 17.95 -9.53 -1.17
CA ARG A 85 17.57 -9.16 -2.56
C ARG A 85 18.44 -8.03 -3.08
N THR A 86 18.66 -7.99 -4.39
CA THR A 86 19.26 -6.81 -5.04
C THR A 86 18.28 -5.64 -5.00
N ILE A 87 18.79 -4.40 -5.06
CA ILE A 87 17.95 -3.19 -5.10
C ILE A 87 16.98 -3.23 -6.29
N LYS A 88 17.45 -3.72 -7.45
CA LYS A 88 16.63 -3.83 -8.66
C LYS A 88 15.45 -4.79 -8.47
N GLU A 89 15.72 -5.99 -7.96
CA GLU A 89 14.67 -6.96 -7.65
C GLU A 89 13.68 -6.40 -6.64
N PHE A 90 14.20 -5.81 -5.55
CA PHE A 90 13.38 -5.19 -4.51
C PHE A 90 12.38 -4.18 -5.11
N VAL A 91 12.86 -3.22 -5.90
CA VAL A 91 12.00 -2.17 -6.49
C VAL A 91 10.94 -2.79 -7.40
N ILE A 92 11.33 -3.70 -8.30
CA ILE A 92 10.39 -4.33 -9.24
C ILE A 92 9.32 -5.13 -8.50
N TYR A 93 9.70 -5.96 -7.53
CA TYR A 93 8.74 -6.79 -6.80
C TYR A 93 7.76 -5.96 -5.97
N VAL A 94 8.25 -4.91 -5.31
CA VAL A 94 7.43 -4.04 -4.46
C VAL A 94 6.47 -3.19 -5.28
N MET A 95 6.85 -2.81 -6.51
CA MET A 95 5.97 -2.05 -7.39
C MET A 95 4.97 -2.93 -8.12
N ILE A 96 5.43 -4.01 -8.77
CA ILE A 96 4.61 -4.75 -9.73
C ILE A 96 3.61 -5.69 -9.06
N ILE A 97 4.04 -6.47 -8.05
CA ILE A 97 3.17 -7.48 -7.43
C ILE A 97 1.93 -6.83 -6.78
N PRO A 98 2.06 -5.82 -5.90
CA PRO A 98 0.90 -5.20 -5.26
C PRO A 98 0.02 -4.45 -6.25
N SER A 99 0.61 -3.81 -7.27
CA SER A 99 -0.16 -3.08 -8.29
C SER A 99 -1.02 -4.02 -9.12
N LEU A 100 -0.46 -5.17 -9.55
CA LEU A 100 -1.20 -6.17 -10.31
C LEU A 100 -2.34 -6.76 -9.49
N PHE A 101 -2.07 -7.09 -8.22
CA PHE A 101 -3.12 -7.54 -7.30
C PHE A 101 -4.22 -6.47 -7.15
N GLY A 102 -3.84 -5.20 -7.03
CA GLY A 102 -4.76 -4.07 -6.98
C GLY A 102 -5.63 -3.98 -8.23
N PHE A 103 -5.04 -4.07 -9.44
CA PHE A 103 -5.81 -4.07 -10.68
C PHE A 103 -6.82 -5.21 -10.72
N ILE A 104 -6.40 -6.44 -10.40
CA ILE A 104 -7.31 -7.60 -10.37
C ILE A 104 -8.43 -7.37 -9.34
N TRP A 105 -8.09 -6.92 -8.13
CA TRP A 105 -9.06 -6.67 -7.07
C TRP A 105 -10.11 -5.63 -7.48
N PHE A 106 -9.68 -4.47 -7.98
CA PHE A 106 -10.60 -3.43 -8.41
C PHE A 106 -11.43 -3.84 -9.63
N SER A 107 -10.88 -4.62 -10.56
CA SER A 107 -11.66 -5.14 -11.68
C SER A 107 -12.69 -6.17 -11.24
N VAL A 108 -12.39 -7.05 -10.30
CA VAL A 108 -13.34 -8.06 -9.78
C VAL A 108 -14.47 -7.38 -9.02
N PHE A 109 -14.15 -6.64 -7.95
CA PHE A 109 -15.17 -6.06 -7.08
C PHE A 109 -15.84 -4.83 -7.72
N GLY A 110 -15.03 -3.91 -8.27
CA GLY A 110 -15.51 -2.70 -8.92
C GLY A 110 -16.21 -2.99 -10.25
N GLY A 111 -15.69 -3.93 -11.05
CA GLY A 111 -16.35 -4.35 -12.29
C GLY A 111 -17.69 -5.04 -12.03
N THR A 112 -17.78 -5.89 -11.00
CA THR A 112 -19.05 -6.50 -10.59
C THR A 112 -20.04 -5.42 -10.13
N GLY A 113 -19.62 -4.49 -9.27
CA GLY A 113 -20.47 -3.38 -8.82
C GLY A 113 -20.97 -2.50 -9.97
N LEU A 114 -20.08 -2.16 -10.91
CA LEU A 114 -20.44 -1.39 -12.11
C LEU A 114 -21.42 -2.15 -13.01
N HIS A 115 -21.22 -3.45 -13.20
CA HIS A 115 -22.15 -4.25 -14.00
C HIS A 115 -23.54 -4.29 -13.36
N LEU A 116 -23.63 -4.47 -12.05
CA LEU A 116 -24.91 -4.48 -11.33
C LEU A 116 -25.65 -3.13 -11.46
N GLU A 117 -24.91 -2.03 -11.38
CA GLU A 117 -25.46 -0.68 -11.56
C GLU A 117 -25.96 -0.45 -12.99
N LEU A 118 -25.16 -0.83 -13.99
CA LEU A 118 -25.45 -0.55 -15.40
C LEU A 118 -26.54 -1.47 -15.99
N PHE A 119 -26.59 -2.73 -15.58
CA PHE A 119 -27.42 -3.75 -16.23
C PHE A 119 -28.53 -4.33 -15.36
N ASN A 120 -28.38 -4.31 -14.04
CA ASN A 120 -29.32 -4.97 -13.13
C ASN A 120 -30.18 -4.00 -12.31
N ALA A 121 -30.10 -2.69 -12.59
CA ALA A 121 -30.85 -1.63 -11.90
C ALA A 121 -30.77 -1.74 -10.36
N ALA A 122 -29.62 -2.18 -9.85
CA ALA A 122 -29.43 -2.40 -8.41
C ALA A 122 -29.43 -1.11 -7.58
N ASN A 123 -29.45 0.07 -8.25
CA ASN A 123 -29.44 1.40 -7.67
C ASN A 123 -28.38 1.58 -6.57
N LEU A 124 -27.23 0.93 -6.78
CA LEU A 124 -26.10 0.95 -5.87
C LEU A 124 -25.56 2.36 -5.76
N ALA A 125 -25.53 3.12 -6.87
CA ALA A 125 -24.98 4.47 -6.87
C ALA A 125 -25.75 5.44 -5.96
N GLU A 126 -27.08 5.31 -5.86
CA GLU A 126 -27.89 6.16 -4.98
C GLU A 126 -27.65 5.83 -3.51
N THR A 127 -27.70 4.54 -3.14
CA THR A 127 -27.46 4.12 -1.75
C THR A 127 -26.02 4.39 -1.29
N VAL A 128 -25.03 4.23 -2.18
CA VAL A 128 -23.61 4.50 -1.87
C VAL A 128 -23.32 5.98 -1.68
N LYS A 129 -24.11 6.88 -2.27
CA LYS A 129 -23.99 8.32 -2.00
C LYS A 129 -24.39 8.66 -0.56
N GLU A 130 -25.37 7.94 -0.02
CA GLU A 130 -25.80 8.11 1.38
C GLU A 130 -24.83 7.42 2.35
N ASP A 131 -24.43 6.19 2.02
CA ASP A 131 -23.48 5.42 2.82
C ASP A 131 -22.45 4.67 1.96
N THR A 132 -21.27 5.29 1.83
CA THR A 132 -20.14 4.68 1.12
C THR A 132 -19.65 3.37 1.74
N THR A 133 -19.93 3.12 3.03
CA THR A 133 -19.48 1.90 3.72
C THR A 133 -20.35 0.68 3.39
N ALA A 134 -21.60 0.90 2.97
CA ALA A 134 -22.53 -0.15 2.56
C ALA A 134 -22.24 -0.72 1.17
N ALA A 135 -21.49 -0.01 0.32
CA ALA A 135 -21.27 -0.34 -1.10
C ALA A 135 -20.85 -1.80 -1.34
N LEU A 136 -19.86 -2.27 -0.57
CA LEU A 136 -19.36 -3.64 -0.71
C LEU A 136 -20.44 -4.66 -0.37
N PHE A 137 -21.17 -4.46 0.72
CA PHE A 137 -22.15 -5.41 1.21
C PHE A 137 -23.37 -5.49 0.30
N LEU A 138 -23.86 -4.34 -0.17
CA LEU A 138 -24.97 -4.28 -1.12
C LEU A 138 -24.60 -5.01 -2.42
N MET A 139 -23.38 -4.85 -2.91
CA MET A 139 -22.91 -5.57 -4.09
C MET A 139 -22.83 -7.09 -3.83
N LEU A 140 -22.30 -7.51 -2.67
CA LEU A 140 -22.20 -8.92 -2.31
C LEU A 140 -23.58 -9.57 -2.13
N GLU A 141 -24.58 -8.85 -1.63
CA GLU A 141 -25.95 -9.33 -1.47
C GLU A 141 -26.64 -9.66 -2.81
N GLN A 142 -26.20 -9.05 -3.92
CA GLN A 142 -26.69 -9.37 -5.25
C GLN A 142 -26.10 -10.67 -5.83
N LEU A 143 -25.11 -11.27 -5.16
CA LEU A 143 -24.48 -12.51 -5.58
C LEU A 143 -25.11 -13.72 -4.87
N PRO A 144 -24.99 -14.93 -5.46
CA PRO A 144 -25.35 -16.16 -4.76
C PRO A 144 -24.69 -16.24 -3.39
N LEU A 145 -25.41 -16.72 -2.36
CA LEU A 145 -24.92 -16.78 -0.98
C LEU A 145 -24.52 -15.41 -0.39
N GLY A 146 -25.02 -14.31 -0.95
CA GLY A 146 -24.59 -12.95 -0.63
C GLY A 146 -24.53 -12.63 0.86
N THR A 147 -25.54 -13.01 1.65
CA THR A 147 -25.54 -12.82 3.11
C THR A 147 -24.39 -13.53 3.83
N ILE A 148 -24.07 -14.77 3.42
CA ILE A 148 -22.96 -15.54 4.01
C ILE A 148 -21.63 -14.88 3.64
N ILE A 149 -21.51 -14.44 2.39
CA ILE A 149 -20.30 -13.83 1.86
C ILE A 149 -20.08 -12.44 2.47
N ALA A 150 -21.14 -11.66 2.68
CA ALA A 150 -21.13 -10.41 3.43
C ALA A 150 -20.64 -10.62 4.88
N PHE A 151 -21.13 -11.66 5.56
CA PHE A 151 -20.64 -12.01 6.90
C PHE A 151 -19.15 -12.37 6.89
N ILE A 152 -18.69 -13.16 5.91
CA ILE A 152 -17.26 -13.48 5.75
C ILE A 152 -16.45 -12.22 5.47
N ALA A 153 -16.94 -11.31 4.63
CA ALA A 153 -16.28 -10.04 4.34
C ALA A 153 -16.16 -9.16 5.60
N THR A 154 -17.20 -9.11 6.45
CA THR A 154 -17.15 -8.42 7.74
C THR A 154 -16.06 -9.00 8.65
N LEU A 155 -16.01 -10.33 8.80
CA LEU A 155 -14.95 -10.99 9.58
C LEU A 155 -13.56 -10.71 9.00
N LEU A 156 -13.44 -10.68 7.68
CA LEU A 156 -12.20 -10.38 6.98
C LEU A 156 -11.75 -8.93 7.24
N ILE A 157 -12.65 -7.96 7.20
CA ILE A 157 -12.37 -6.56 7.54
C ILE A 157 -11.88 -6.44 8.98
N ILE A 158 -12.57 -7.09 9.93
CA ILE A 158 -12.19 -7.08 11.36
C ILE A 158 -10.77 -7.66 11.53
N THR A 159 -10.50 -8.82 10.92
CA THR A 159 -9.20 -9.49 11.07
C THR A 159 -8.07 -8.73 10.37
N PHE A 160 -8.32 -8.09 9.22
CA PHE A 160 -7.35 -7.19 8.58
C PHE A 160 -7.08 -5.96 9.43
N PHE A 161 -8.12 -5.35 10.01
CA PHE A 161 -7.98 -4.22 10.91
C PHE A 161 -7.11 -4.59 12.12
N ILE A 162 -7.40 -5.69 12.80
CA ILE A 162 -6.63 -6.17 13.96
C ILE A 162 -5.17 -6.45 13.57
N THR A 163 -4.94 -7.14 12.46
CA THR A 163 -3.57 -7.49 12.01
C THR A 163 -2.76 -6.25 11.62
N SER A 164 -3.43 -5.26 11.01
CA SER A 164 -2.80 -3.99 10.63
C SER A 164 -2.48 -3.14 11.85
N ALA A 165 -3.41 -3.06 12.81
CA ALA A 165 -3.23 -2.35 14.07
C ALA A 165 -2.09 -2.95 14.91
N ASP A 166 -2.03 -4.27 15.05
CA ASP A 166 -0.92 -4.94 15.76
C ASP A 166 0.44 -4.63 15.11
N SER A 167 0.50 -4.68 13.79
CA SER A 167 1.72 -4.36 13.04
C SER A 167 2.12 -2.88 13.22
N ALA A 168 1.15 -1.95 13.19
CA ALA A 168 1.39 -0.52 13.37
C ALA A 168 1.90 -0.19 14.79
N THR A 169 1.25 -0.72 15.83
CA THR A 169 1.67 -0.55 17.23
C THR A 169 3.05 -1.13 17.49
N PHE A 170 3.39 -2.25 16.84
CA PHE A 170 4.72 -2.83 16.92
C PHE A 170 5.79 -1.91 16.32
N VAL A 171 5.55 -1.31 15.15
CA VAL A 171 6.53 -0.38 14.53
C VAL A 171 6.66 0.90 15.35
N LEU A 172 5.56 1.48 15.82
CA LEU A 172 5.63 2.64 16.71
C LEU A 172 6.41 2.33 17.98
N GLY A 173 6.16 1.17 18.60
CA GLY A 173 6.90 0.77 19.79
C GLY A 173 8.40 0.59 19.54
N MET A 174 8.78 0.13 18.36
CA MET A 174 10.18 0.05 17.95
C MET A 174 10.82 1.42 17.78
N LEU A 175 10.13 2.34 17.09
CA LEU A 175 10.61 3.70 16.88
C LEU A 175 10.73 4.48 18.20
N SER A 176 9.86 4.20 19.17
CA SER A 176 9.93 4.77 20.52
C SER A 176 10.88 4.04 21.49
N SER A 177 11.58 3.01 21.04
CA SER A 177 12.48 2.20 21.88
C SER A 177 13.88 2.09 21.27
N ASP A 178 14.42 3.18 20.71
CA ASP A 178 15.74 3.24 20.04
C ASP A 178 15.93 2.18 18.93
N GLY A 179 14.85 1.83 18.22
CA GLY A 179 14.91 0.84 17.15
C GLY A 179 14.99 -0.63 17.63
N LYS A 180 14.73 -0.90 18.91
CA LYS A 180 14.71 -2.29 19.44
C LYS A 180 13.76 -3.17 18.66
N LEU A 181 14.29 -4.26 18.09
CA LEU A 181 13.54 -5.23 17.27
C LEU A 181 12.43 -5.96 18.02
N LYS A 182 12.42 -5.90 19.36
CA LYS A 182 11.38 -6.44 20.23
C LYS A 182 10.99 -5.37 21.26
N PRO A 183 10.07 -4.44 20.93
CA PRO A 183 9.58 -3.46 21.88
C PRO A 183 8.81 -4.15 23.01
N THR A 184 8.86 -3.57 24.22
CA THR A 184 8.17 -4.13 25.39
C THR A 184 6.65 -4.07 25.21
N THR A 185 5.93 -5.01 25.83
CA THR A 185 4.47 -5.06 25.78
C THR A 185 3.82 -3.77 26.27
N ARG A 186 4.43 -3.10 27.27
CA ARG A 186 3.93 -1.82 27.81
C ARG A 186 3.91 -0.74 26.73
N VAL A 187 5.01 -0.59 25.98
CA VAL A 187 5.12 0.42 24.91
C VAL A 187 4.10 0.14 23.79
N LYS A 188 3.94 -1.13 23.38
CA LYS A 188 2.94 -1.50 22.37
C LYS A 188 1.52 -1.19 22.84
N LEU A 189 1.20 -1.50 24.10
CA LEU A 189 -0.11 -1.24 24.69
C LEU A 189 -0.41 0.27 24.76
N THR A 190 0.56 1.08 25.17
CA THR A 190 0.42 2.55 25.18
C THR A 190 0.08 3.08 23.79
N TRP A 191 0.84 2.67 22.76
CA TRP A 191 0.56 3.08 21.38
C TRP A 191 -0.79 2.58 20.86
N GLY A 192 -1.19 1.34 21.19
CA GLY A 192 -2.48 0.79 20.80
C GLY A 192 -3.66 1.57 21.40
N ILE A 193 -3.57 1.94 22.67
CA ILE A 193 -4.59 2.77 23.34
C ILE A 193 -4.63 4.17 22.72
N MET A 194 -3.47 4.80 22.48
CA MET A 194 -3.41 6.12 21.87
C MET A 194 -3.99 6.13 20.45
N GLN A 195 -3.65 5.15 19.61
CA GLN A 195 -4.19 5.04 18.25
C GLN A 195 -5.71 4.83 18.27
N SER A 196 -6.21 3.95 19.15
CA SER A 196 -7.64 3.69 19.28
C SER A 196 -8.38 4.94 19.75
N ALA A 197 -7.82 5.68 20.71
CA ALA A 197 -8.39 6.93 21.20
C ALA A 197 -8.44 8.00 20.10
N ILE A 198 -7.37 8.17 19.33
CA ILE A 198 -7.33 9.12 18.20
C ILE A 198 -8.39 8.73 17.15
N ALA A 199 -8.50 7.45 16.80
CA ALA A 199 -9.50 6.98 15.85
C ALA A 199 -10.93 7.26 16.33
N VAL A 200 -11.25 6.97 17.60
CA VAL A 200 -12.55 7.24 18.20
C VAL A 200 -12.86 8.74 18.20
N VAL A 201 -11.92 9.58 18.64
CA VAL A 201 -12.12 11.04 18.67
C VAL A 201 -12.38 11.59 17.28
N LEU A 202 -11.59 11.20 16.29
CA LEU A 202 -11.74 11.69 14.91
C LEU A 202 -13.06 11.22 14.27
N LEU A 203 -13.45 9.97 14.52
CA LEU A 203 -14.73 9.43 14.05
C LEU A 203 -15.92 10.17 14.67
N ILE A 204 -15.90 10.44 15.98
CA ILE A 204 -16.96 11.17 16.67
C ILE A 204 -16.99 12.65 16.24
N SER A 205 -15.84 13.29 16.07
CA SER A 205 -15.77 14.72 15.80
C SER A 205 -16.11 15.12 14.36
N GLY A 206 -15.77 14.26 13.40
CA GLY A 206 -15.90 14.62 11.98
C GLY A 206 -16.12 13.45 11.02
N GLY A 207 -16.35 12.23 11.53
CA GLY A 207 -16.55 11.03 10.72
C GLY A 207 -15.41 10.79 9.73
N LEU A 208 -15.76 10.29 8.54
CA LEU A 208 -14.80 10.02 7.47
C LEU A 208 -14.07 11.28 7.00
N ASN A 209 -14.77 12.41 6.86
CA ASN A 209 -14.17 13.67 6.43
C ASN A 209 -13.14 14.20 7.44
N GLY A 210 -13.43 14.06 8.73
CA GLY A 210 -12.49 14.39 9.81
C GLY A 210 -11.21 13.55 9.74
N LEU A 211 -11.34 12.25 9.53
CA LEU A 211 -10.20 11.33 9.33
C LEU A 211 -9.37 11.69 8.09
N GLN A 212 -10.02 11.97 6.96
CA GLN A 212 -9.34 12.35 5.71
C GLN A 212 -8.53 13.64 5.89
N THR A 213 -9.15 14.66 6.49
CA THR A 213 -8.51 15.96 6.72
C THR A 213 -7.31 15.83 7.67
N ALA A 214 -7.48 15.11 8.78
CA ALA A 214 -6.41 14.86 9.73
C ALA A 214 -5.23 14.13 9.08
N SER A 215 -5.50 13.13 8.23
CA SER A 215 -4.47 12.41 7.48
C SER A 215 -3.69 13.34 6.54
N ILE A 216 -4.36 14.25 5.82
CA ILE A 216 -3.71 15.22 4.91
C ILE A 216 -2.78 16.15 5.70
N VAL A 217 -3.28 16.71 6.79
CA VAL A 217 -2.50 17.64 7.63
C VAL A 217 -1.29 16.94 8.24
N ALA A 218 -1.45 15.71 8.73
CA ALA A 218 -0.35 14.93 9.31
C ALA A 218 0.70 14.49 8.28
N ALA A 219 0.29 14.19 7.04
CA ALA A 219 1.18 13.71 5.99
C ALA A 219 2.07 14.80 5.41
N LEU A 220 1.62 16.06 5.37
CA LEU A 220 2.37 17.16 4.77
C LEU A 220 3.77 17.38 5.38
N PRO A 221 3.95 17.52 6.71
CA PRO A 221 5.29 17.63 7.29
C PRO A 221 6.11 16.35 7.08
N PHE A 222 5.45 15.19 7.08
CA PHE A 222 6.11 13.91 6.85
C PHE A 222 6.63 13.75 5.40
N ALA A 223 5.96 14.37 4.42
CA ALA A 223 6.43 14.40 3.03
C ALA A 223 7.81 15.06 2.91
N VAL A 224 8.07 16.13 3.67
CA VAL A 224 9.39 16.79 3.72
C VAL A 224 10.45 15.83 4.26
N VAL A 225 10.12 15.06 5.30
CA VAL A 225 11.00 14.02 5.85
C VAL A 225 11.32 12.95 4.80
N LEU A 226 10.32 12.48 4.05
CA LEU A 226 10.53 11.48 2.99
C LEU A 226 11.44 12.01 1.87
N ILE A 227 11.30 13.27 1.46
CA ILE A 227 12.23 13.89 0.50
C ILE A 227 13.67 13.86 1.05
N GLY A 228 13.85 14.21 2.32
CA GLY A 228 15.13 14.11 3.02
C GLY A 228 15.68 12.68 3.04
N MET A 229 14.82 11.69 3.27
CA MET A 229 15.19 10.26 3.23
C MET A 229 15.64 9.82 1.84
N CYS A 230 14.96 10.27 0.77
CA CYS A 230 15.38 10.00 -0.61
C CYS A 230 16.79 10.55 -0.90
N VAL A 231 17.05 11.80 -0.49
CA VAL A 231 18.38 12.41 -0.65
C VAL A 231 19.44 11.65 0.17
N SER A 232 19.10 11.26 1.40
CA SER A 232 20.00 10.47 2.26
C SER A 232 20.33 9.12 1.64
N LEU A 233 19.33 8.41 1.09
CA LEU A 233 19.52 7.14 0.41
C LEU A 233 20.43 7.27 -0.81
N LEU A 234 20.23 8.30 -1.65
CA LEU A 234 21.10 8.57 -2.80
C LEU A 234 22.55 8.80 -2.37
N LYS A 235 22.77 9.59 -1.31
CA LYS A 235 24.11 9.83 -0.76
C LYS A 235 24.75 8.55 -0.22
N ALA A 236 23.98 7.72 0.48
CA ALA A 236 24.45 6.44 1.02
C ALA A 236 24.87 5.48 -0.11
N LEU A 237 24.04 5.32 -1.14
CA LEU A 237 24.35 4.48 -2.31
C LEU A 237 25.59 4.98 -3.08
N GLN A 238 25.73 6.30 -3.23
CA GLN A 238 26.93 6.88 -3.84
C GLN A 238 28.19 6.69 -2.98
N ALA A 239 28.08 6.72 -1.66
CA ALA A 239 29.20 6.41 -0.77
C ALA A 239 29.61 4.93 -0.92
N GLU A 240 28.64 4.01 -0.90
CA GLU A 240 28.88 2.58 -1.07
C GLU A 240 29.51 2.24 -2.43
N ASP A 241 29.04 2.85 -3.53
CA ASP A 241 29.64 2.64 -4.87
C ASP A 241 31.09 3.15 -4.92
N ARG A 242 31.38 4.29 -4.27
CA ARG A 242 32.74 4.82 -4.17
C ARG A 242 33.65 3.88 -3.38
N GLU A 243 33.21 3.38 -2.24
CA GLU A 243 33.97 2.39 -1.45
C GLU A 243 34.22 1.10 -2.23
N ARG A 244 33.21 0.59 -2.95
CA ARG A 244 33.35 -0.61 -3.78
C ARG A 244 34.43 -0.41 -4.86
N ARG A 245 34.37 0.70 -5.61
CA ARG A 245 35.37 1.03 -6.63
C ARG A 245 36.78 1.17 -6.06
N GLN A 246 36.92 1.73 -4.86
CA GLN A 246 38.23 1.83 -4.20
C GLN A 246 38.79 0.45 -3.81
N LYS A 247 37.95 -0.44 -3.27
CA LYS A 247 38.34 -1.82 -2.94
C LYS A 247 38.77 -2.59 -4.20
N GLU A 248 37.99 -2.51 -5.28
CA GLU A 248 38.32 -3.13 -6.58
C GLU A 248 39.66 -2.62 -7.14
N LYS A 249 39.91 -1.30 -7.08
CA LYS A 249 41.20 -0.71 -7.49
C LYS A 249 42.37 -1.25 -6.67
N ARG A 250 42.23 -1.32 -5.34
CA ARG A 250 43.27 -1.86 -4.43
C ARG A 250 43.54 -3.35 -4.71
N GLN A 251 42.50 -4.15 -4.94
CA GLN A 251 42.65 -5.56 -5.29
C GLN A 251 43.36 -5.75 -6.63
N ARG A 252 43.00 -4.96 -7.65
CA ARG A 252 43.69 -4.99 -8.96
C ARG A 252 45.16 -4.59 -8.84
N GLN A 253 45.48 -3.56 -8.06
CA GLN A 253 46.87 -3.16 -7.81
C GLN A 253 47.66 -4.24 -7.08
N LYS A 254 47.06 -4.88 -6.06
CA LYS A 254 47.69 -5.99 -5.34
C LYS A 254 47.94 -7.19 -6.25
N LEU A 255 46.97 -7.55 -7.10
CA LEU A 255 47.12 -8.64 -8.06
C LEU A 255 48.24 -8.36 -9.07
N LYS A 256 48.33 -7.13 -9.61
CA LYS A 256 49.42 -6.73 -10.51
C LYS A 256 50.80 -6.88 -9.86
N ARG A 257 50.97 -6.40 -8.63
CA ARG A 257 52.23 -6.54 -7.89
C ARG A 257 52.63 -8.01 -7.68
N LEU A 258 51.69 -8.86 -7.31
CA LEU A 258 51.95 -10.30 -7.13
C LEU A 258 52.37 -10.98 -8.44
N LEU A 259 51.79 -10.57 -9.57
CA LEU A 259 52.18 -11.09 -10.89
C LEU A 259 53.58 -10.62 -11.28
N GLU A 260 53.91 -9.34 -11.05
CA GLU A 260 55.24 -8.77 -11.29
C GLU A 260 56.32 -9.46 -10.42
N GLU A 261 56.03 -9.71 -9.14
CA GLU A 261 56.92 -10.46 -8.23
C GLU A 261 57.14 -11.91 -8.69
N GLN A 262 56.12 -12.57 -9.24
CA GLN A 262 56.24 -13.92 -9.80
C GLN A 262 57.05 -13.98 -11.10
N GLU A 263 56.93 -12.95 -11.94
CA GLU A 263 57.73 -12.84 -13.17
C GLU A 263 59.21 -12.59 -12.86
N LEU A 264 59.50 -11.74 -11.86
CA LEU A 264 60.88 -11.48 -11.41
C LEU A 264 61.55 -12.68 -10.72
N ALA A 265 60.76 -13.63 -10.20
CA ALA A 265 61.25 -14.82 -9.52
C ALA A 265 61.53 -16.01 -10.47
N LYS A 266 61.22 -15.89 -11.77
CA LYS A 266 61.51 -16.87 -12.82
C LYS A 266 62.76 -16.48 -13.60
#